data_AF-A0A3S0CSA7-F1
#
_entry.id   AF-A0A3S0CSA7-F1
#
_cell.length_a   1.000
_cell.length_b   1.000
_cell.length_c   1.000
_cell.angle_alpha   90.00
_cell.angle_beta   90.00
_cell.angle_gamma   90.00
#
_symmetry.space_group_name_H-M   'P 1'
#
loop_
_entity.id
_entity.type
_entity.pdbx_description
1 polymer ?
#
loop_
_entity_poly.entity_id
_entity_poly.type
_entity_poly.pdbx_seq_one_letter_code
_entity_poly.pdbx_strand_id
1 'polypeptide(L)'
;VYVCDACGAVSPKWAGQCGECGAWNSLQETVAAPPAATAARGGRLAGYAGASETRVQNLAEVGTDEAARLATGIQELDRVLGGGLTVGSVVLIGGDPGIGKSTLLLQTLAHLAAQHRALYVTGEESPQQVSLRAQRLGLPREPLRLLPETCIERVLA
;
A
#
# COMPACT_ATOMS: atom_id res chain seq x y z
N VAL A 1 8.01 30.62 -11.34
CA VAL A 1 7.27 31.86 -10.96
C VAL A 1 8.21 33.02 -11.16
N TYR A 2 7.75 34.19 -11.58
CA TYR A 2 8.63 35.36 -11.77
C TYR A 2 8.50 36.32 -10.60
N VAL A 3 9.63 36.69 -9.99
CA VAL A 3 9.68 37.61 -8.85
C VAL A 3 10.45 38.86 -9.27
N CYS A 4 9.87 40.03 -9.00
CA CYS A 4 10.50 41.31 -9.25
C CYS A 4 11.60 41.56 -8.21
N ASP A 5 12.86 41.75 -8.62
CA ASP A 5 13.96 42.07 -7.70
C ASP A 5 13.82 43.48 -7.06
N ALA A 6 13.11 44.39 -7.73
CA ALA A 6 12.91 45.77 -7.27
C ALA A 6 11.79 45.92 -6.22
N CYS A 7 10.74 45.10 -6.27
CA CYS A 7 9.58 45.25 -5.38
C CYS A 7 9.00 43.95 -4.81
N GLY A 8 9.52 42.79 -5.19
CA GLY A 8 9.04 41.49 -4.72
C GLY A 8 7.74 40.99 -5.37
N ALA A 9 7.17 41.74 -6.31
CA ALA A 9 5.95 41.36 -7.03
C ALA A 9 6.09 39.99 -7.68
N VAL A 10 5.02 39.18 -7.58
CA VAL A 10 4.99 37.81 -8.11
C VAL A 10 4.10 37.75 -9.34
N SER A 11 4.63 37.29 -10.46
CA SER A 11 3.87 37.11 -11.71
C SER A 11 3.95 35.66 -12.22
N PRO A 12 2.85 35.09 -12.73
CA PRO A 12 2.84 33.74 -13.31
C PRO A 12 3.52 33.68 -14.68
N LYS A 13 3.73 34.81 -15.35
CA LYS A 13 4.36 34.91 -16.68
C LYS A 13 5.38 36.05 -16.70
N TRP A 14 6.42 35.89 -17.52
CA TRP A 14 7.40 36.94 -17.72
C TRP A 14 6.79 38.11 -18.51
N ALA A 15 7.21 39.32 -18.15
CA ALA A 15 6.93 40.53 -18.90
C ALA A 15 8.16 41.45 -18.82
N GLY A 16 8.42 42.26 -19.85
CA GLY A 16 9.54 43.18 -19.85
C GLY A 16 9.46 44.28 -18.78
N GLN A 17 8.24 44.54 -18.25
CA GLN A 17 7.98 45.52 -17.21
C GLN A 17 7.18 44.89 -16.07
N CYS A 18 7.56 45.19 -14.83
CA CYS A 18 6.82 44.82 -13.64
C CYS A 18 5.49 45.59 -13.57
N GLY A 19 4.37 44.87 -13.44
CA GLY A 19 3.03 45.46 -13.36
C GLY A 19 2.72 46.23 -12.07
N GLU A 20 3.51 46.05 -11.01
CA GLU A 20 3.30 46.73 -9.72
C GLU A 20 4.18 47.98 -9.54
N CYS A 21 5.49 47.87 -9.77
CA CYS A 21 6.42 48.99 -9.57
C CYS A 21 6.84 49.68 -10.87
N GLY A 22 6.47 49.15 -12.04
CA GLY A 22 6.82 49.73 -13.33
C GLY A 22 8.29 49.57 -13.73
N ALA A 23 9.12 48.89 -12.94
CA ALA A 23 10.52 48.62 -13.26
C ALA A 23 10.66 47.69 -14.47
N TRP A 24 11.64 47.97 -15.32
CA TRP A 24 11.93 47.18 -16.52
C TRP A 24 12.99 46.12 -16.24
N ASN A 25 12.86 44.95 -16.85
CA ASN A 25 13.80 43.81 -16.75
C ASN A 25 14.09 43.32 -15.32
N SER A 26 13.23 43.64 -14.35
CA SER A 26 13.38 43.27 -12.94
C SER A 26 12.75 41.91 -12.59
N LEU A 27 11.94 41.33 -13.48
CA LEU A 27 11.27 40.04 -13.24
C LEU A 27 12.22 38.88 -13.51
N GLN A 28 12.70 38.23 -12.45
CA GLN A 28 13.56 37.05 -12.51
C GLN A 28 12.78 35.75 -12.25
N GLU A 29 13.10 34.72 -13.01
CA GLU A 29 12.51 33.40 -12.81
C GLU A 29 13.07 32.77 -11.52
N THR A 30 12.15 32.47 -10.60
CA THR A 30 12.44 31.69 -9.41
C THR A 30 11.68 30.38 -9.47
N VAL A 31 12.41 29.30 -9.24
CA VAL A 31 11.82 28.00 -8.95
C VAL A 31 11.19 28.14 -7.57
N ALA A 32 9.86 28.03 -7.48
CA ALA A 32 9.22 27.95 -6.18
C ALA A 32 9.75 26.67 -5.52
N ALA A 33 10.60 26.83 -4.49
CA ALA A 33 10.93 25.70 -3.64
C ALA A 33 9.59 25.13 -3.13
N PRO A 34 9.36 23.81 -3.22
CA PRO A 34 8.17 23.24 -2.62
C PRO A 34 8.15 23.71 -1.16
N PRO A 35 7.00 24.18 -0.65
CA PRO A 35 6.91 24.59 0.74
C PRO A 35 7.49 23.44 1.57
N ALA A 36 8.46 23.75 2.44
CA ALA A 36 9.03 22.78 3.35
C ALA A 36 7.85 22.07 4.00
N ALA A 37 7.69 20.78 3.67
CA ALA A 37 6.52 20.02 4.09
C ALA A 37 6.50 20.09 5.61
N THR A 38 5.59 20.89 6.14
CA THR A 38 5.27 20.87 7.55
C THR A 38 4.95 19.41 7.87
N ALA A 39 5.79 18.81 8.71
CA ALA A 39 5.67 17.45 9.18
C ALA A 39 4.36 17.30 9.97
N ALA A 40 3.25 17.15 9.24
CA ALA A 40 1.93 16.96 9.81
C ALA A 40 1.13 16.09 8.85
N ARG A 41 0.98 14.82 9.25
CA ARG A 41 0.01 13.81 8.74
C ARG A 41 0.38 12.99 7.49
N GLY A 42 1.66 12.93 7.12
CA GLY A 42 2.16 12.16 5.96
C GLY A 42 2.66 10.73 6.21
N GLY A 43 2.42 10.12 7.38
CA GLY A 43 2.98 8.80 7.72
C GLY A 43 2.44 7.60 6.90
N ARG A 44 1.51 7.83 5.97
CA ARG A 44 0.84 6.76 5.19
C ARG A 44 1.41 6.52 3.79
N LEU A 45 2.41 7.30 3.35
CA LEU A 45 3.01 7.21 2.01
C LEU A 45 4.53 7.01 2.06
N ALA A 46 5.06 6.44 3.13
CA ALA A 46 6.39 5.86 3.08
C ALA A 46 6.35 4.65 2.13
N GLY A 47 7.04 4.74 0.99
CA GLY A 47 7.11 3.64 0.04
C GLY A 47 7.65 2.38 0.72
N TYR A 48 7.08 1.22 0.38
CA TYR A 48 7.53 -0.08 0.91
C TYR A 48 8.97 -0.44 0.52
N ALA A 49 9.59 0.33 -0.39
CA ALA A 49 10.94 0.14 -0.93
C ALA A 49 12.07 0.42 0.09
N GLY A 50 11.81 0.13 1.36
CA GLY A 50 12.73 0.30 2.48
C GLY A 50 12.70 1.72 3.04
N ALA A 51 12.52 1.83 4.35
CA ALA A 51 12.84 3.03 5.13
C ALA A 51 14.36 3.30 5.19
N SER A 52 15.14 2.74 4.26
CA SER A 52 16.57 2.92 4.13
C SER A 52 16.84 4.16 3.29
N GLU A 53 17.92 4.88 3.61
CA GLU A 53 18.40 6.03 2.83
C GLU A 53 18.39 5.70 1.33
N THR A 54 17.65 6.51 0.56
CA THR A 54 17.53 6.34 -0.89
C THR A 54 18.86 6.71 -1.56
N ARG A 55 19.77 5.74 -1.64
CA ARG A 55 21.05 5.87 -2.34
C ARG A 55 21.26 4.72 -3.32
N VAL A 56 21.98 4.99 -4.40
CA VAL A 56 22.45 3.94 -5.30
C VAL A 56 23.44 3.07 -4.54
N GLN A 57 23.23 1.76 -4.55
CA GLN A 57 24.09 0.77 -3.92
C GLN A 57 24.27 -0.43 -4.86
N ASN A 58 25.37 -1.15 -4.73
CA ASN A 58 25.57 -2.37 -5.51
C ASN A 58 24.62 -3.45 -4.98
N LEU A 59 24.00 -4.23 -5.87
CA LEU A 59 23.14 -5.35 -5.48
C LEU A 59 23.88 -6.36 -4.57
N ALA A 60 25.18 -6.56 -4.78
CA ALA A 60 26.00 -7.45 -3.95
C ALA A 60 26.18 -6.96 -2.50
N GLU A 61 25.90 -5.69 -2.23
CA GLU A 61 26.02 -5.07 -0.90
C GLU A 61 24.67 -5.09 -0.14
N VAL A 62 23.58 -5.49 -0.81
CA VAL A 62 22.26 -5.61 -0.19
C VAL A 62 22.21 -6.90 0.63
N GLY A 63 22.15 -6.74 1.95
CA GLY A 63 21.97 -7.88 2.86
C GLY A 63 20.66 -8.62 2.58
N THR A 64 20.71 -9.95 2.61
CA THR A 64 19.52 -10.79 2.56
C THR A 64 18.99 -10.99 3.98
N ASP A 65 18.04 -10.16 4.40
CA ASP A 65 17.24 -10.51 5.58
C ASP A 65 16.23 -11.58 5.18
N GLU A 66 16.33 -12.76 5.80
CA GLU A 66 15.29 -13.77 5.69
C GLU A 66 14.04 -13.26 6.40
N ALA A 67 13.15 -12.63 5.64
CA ALA A 67 11.87 -12.19 6.15
C ALA A 67 11.10 -13.39 6.72
N ALA A 68 10.55 -13.23 7.92
CA ALA A 68 9.78 -14.28 8.58
C ALA A 68 8.65 -14.77 7.66
N ARG A 69 8.53 -16.09 7.53
CA ARG A 69 7.49 -16.75 6.71
C ARG A 69 6.50 -17.47 7.61
N LEU A 70 5.23 -17.36 7.26
CA LEU A 70 4.14 -18.08 7.91
C LEU A 70 3.75 -19.27 7.02
N ALA A 71 3.84 -20.48 7.57
CA ALA A 71 3.35 -21.67 6.88
C ALA A 71 1.83 -21.56 6.70
N THR A 72 1.34 -21.73 5.47
CA THR A 72 -0.09 -21.60 5.16
C THR A 72 -0.89 -22.82 5.59
N GLY A 73 -0.21 -23.95 5.87
CA GLY A 73 -0.85 -25.25 6.12
C GLY A 73 -1.23 -26.00 4.84
N ILE A 74 -0.98 -25.42 3.66
CA ILE A 74 -1.21 -26.03 2.35
C ILE A 74 0.14 -26.16 1.65
N GLN A 75 0.68 -27.38 1.63
CA GLN A 75 2.05 -27.64 1.17
C GLN A 75 2.35 -27.11 -0.24
N GLU A 76 1.43 -27.29 -1.19
CA GLU A 76 1.63 -26.81 -2.56
C GLU A 76 1.55 -25.28 -2.66
N LEU A 77 0.75 -24.64 -1.81
CA LEU A 77 0.74 -23.18 -1.73
C LEU A 77 2.04 -22.66 -1.11
N ASP A 78 2.53 -23.29 -0.05
CA ASP A 78 3.83 -22.96 0.55
C ASP A 78 4.96 -23.12 -0.47
N ARG A 79 4.95 -24.17 -1.28
CA ARG A 79 5.90 -24.36 -2.38
C ARG A 79 5.86 -23.20 -3.37
N VAL A 80 4.67 -22.77 -3.81
CA VAL A 80 4.50 -21.65 -4.74
C VAL A 80 4.95 -20.32 -4.12
N LEU A 81 4.73 -20.12 -2.82
CA LEU A 81 5.13 -18.92 -2.10
C LEU A 81 6.62 -18.92 -1.69
N GLY A 82 7.36 -19.98 -1.99
CA GLY A 82 8.78 -20.10 -1.63
C GLY A 82 9.02 -20.43 -0.15
N GLY A 83 8.19 -21.31 0.42
CA GLY A 83 8.26 -21.77 1.81
C GLY A 83 7.17 -21.22 2.74
N GLY A 84 6.25 -20.41 2.23
CA GLY A 84 5.14 -19.83 3.00
C GLY A 84 4.99 -18.32 2.79
N LEU A 85 3.99 -17.74 3.45
CA LEU A 85 3.62 -16.33 3.32
C LEU A 85 4.60 -15.41 4.05
N THR A 86 5.29 -14.54 3.31
CA THR A 86 6.23 -13.57 3.88
C THR A 86 5.50 -12.48 4.66
N VAL A 87 5.92 -12.19 5.90
CA VAL A 87 5.35 -11.11 6.71
C VAL A 87 5.60 -9.75 6.06
N GLY A 88 4.59 -8.87 6.06
CA GLY A 88 4.68 -7.54 5.45
C GLY A 88 4.59 -7.53 3.91
N SER A 89 4.26 -8.68 3.30
CA SER A 89 4.08 -8.79 1.86
C SER A 89 2.61 -8.66 1.44
N VAL A 90 2.41 -8.44 0.14
CA VAL A 90 1.10 -8.49 -0.52
C VAL A 90 1.17 -9.57 -1.60
N VAL A 91 0.20 -10.49 -1.58
CA VAL A 91 0.09 -11.58 -2.57
C VAL A 91 -1.20 -11.42 -3.35
N LEU A 92 -1.10 -11.41 -4.68
CA LEU A 92 -2.24 -11.39 -5.58
C LEU A 92 -2.54 -12.80 -6.09
N ILE A 93 -3.77 -13.28 -5.88
CA ILE A 93 -4.26 -14.54 -6.46
C ILE A 93 -5.17 -14.23 -7.64
N GLY A 94 -4.67 -14.45 -8.85
CA GLY A 94 -5.40 -14.29 -10.10
C GLY A 94 -5.97 -15.61 -10.64
N GLY A 95 -6.93 -15.52 -11.57
CA GLY A 95 -7.51 -16.67 -12.26
C GLY A 95 -8.98 -16.45 -12.63
N ASP A 96 -9.52 -17.34 -13.46
CA ASP A 96 -10.87 -17.21 -14.01
C ASP A 96 -11.96 -17.23 -12.92
N PRO A 97 -13.14 -16.62 -13.17
CA PRO A 97 -14.31 -16.79 -12.31
C PRO A 97 -14.63 -18.27 -12.11
N GLY A 98 -14.87 -18.69 -10.87
CA GLY A 98 -15.22 -20.07 -10.55
C GLY A 98 -14.03 -21.05 -10.40
N ILE A 99 -12.79 -20.65 -10.70
CA ILE A 99 -11.61 -21.55 -10.57
C ILE A 99 -11.26 -21.93 -9.12
N GLY A 100 -11.90 -21.31 -8.13
CA GLY A 100 -11.73 -21.64 -6.71
C GLY A 100 -10.83 -20.69 -5.90
N LYS A 101 -10.58 -19.46 -6.38
CA LYS A 101 -9.75 -18.45 -5.66
C LYS A 101 -10.22 -18.20 -4.22
N SER A 102 -11.50 -17.86 -4.04
CA SER A 102 -12.08 -17.60 -2.72
C SER A 102 -12.10 -18.85 -1.84
N THR A 103 -12.20 -20.04 -2.44
CA THR A 103 -12.12 -21.33 -1.74
C THR A 103 -10.71 -21.54 -1.18
N LEU A 104 -9.68 -21.40 -2.02
CA LEU A 104 -8.28 -21.51 -1.60
C LEU A 104 -7.93 -20.50 -0.50
N LEU A 105 -8.35 -19.24 -0.66
CA LEU A 105 -8.14 -18.18 0.34
C LEU A 105 -8.82 -18.51 1.67
N LEU A 106 -10.07 -18.98 1.63
CA LEU A 106 -10.81 -19.35 2.84
C LEU A 106 -10.13 -20.52 3.59
N GLN A 107 -9.68 -21.55 2.86
CA GLN A 107 -8.93 -22.68 3.44
C GLN A 107 -7.62 -22.19 4.09
N THR A 108 -6.86 -21.39 3.34
CA THR A 108 -5.58 -20.83 3.80
C THR A 108 -5.76 -20.00 5.07
N LEU A 109 -6.73 -19.08 5.08
CA LEU A 109 -6.97 -18.22 6.23
C LEU A 109 -7.53 -19.00 7.43
N ALA A 110 -8.35 -20.02 7.21
CA ALA A 110 -8.83 -20.89 8.30
C ALA A 110 -7.68 -21.65 8.99
N HIS A 111 -6.69 -22.12 8.22
CA HIS A 111 -5.49 -22.75 8.79
C HIS A 111 -4.60 -21.74 9.51
N LEU A 112 -4.30 -20.60 8.88
CA LEU A 112 -3.49 -19.54 9.49
C LEU A 112 -4.13 -18.99 10.77
N ALA A 113 -5.46 -18.91 10.83
CA ALA A 113 -6.19 -18.42 11.99
C ALA A 113 -5.91 -19.24 13.28
N ALA A 114 -5.54 -20.51 13.15
CA ALA A 114 -5.23 -21.36 14.30
C ALA A 114 -3.98 -20.91 15.08
N GLN A 115 -3.06 -20.20 14.41
CA GLN A 115 -1.78 -19.77 15.00
C GLN A 115 -1.58 -18.25 14.94
N HIS A 116 -2.33 -17.55 14.09
CA HIS A 116 -2.16 -16.14 13.81
C HIS A 116 -3.50 -15.41 13.78
N ARG A 117 -3.48 -14.11 14.03
CA ARG A 117 -4.69 -13.27 13.89
C ARG A 117 -5.00 -13.10 12.39
N ALA A 118 -6.02 -13.80 11.92
CA ALA A 118 -6.52 -13.68 10.55
C ALA A 118 -7.83 -12.86 10.49
N LEU A 119 -8.05 -12.20 9.36
CA LEU A 119 -9.29 -11.50 9.03
C LEU A 119 -9.61 -11.76 7.55
N TYR A 120 -10.76 -12.37 7.28
CA TYR A 120 -11.32 -12.48 5.93
C TYR A 120 -12.21 -11.27 5.68
N VAL A 121 -11.86 -10.41 4.71
CA VAL A 121 -12.69 -9.27 4.30
C VAL A 121 -13.33 -9.60 2.96
N THR A 122 -14.63 -9.35 2.80
CA THR A 122 -15.34 -9.61 1.55
C THR A 122 -16.38 -8.55 1.25
N GLY A 123 -16.47 -8.16 -0.02
CA GLY A 123 -17.56 -7.34 -0.56
C GLY A 123 -18.47 -8.09 -1.54
N GLU A 124 -18.09 -9.29 -1.97
CA GLU A 124 -18.78 -10.02 -3.04
C GLU A 124 -19.77 -11.08 -2.52
N GLU A 125 -19.59 -11.56 -1.29
CA GLU A 125 -20.37 -12.66 -0.73
C GLU A 125 -20.90 -12.31 0.66
N SER A 126 -22.09 -12.79 0.99
CA SER A 126 -22.67 -12.62 2.32
C SER A 126 -21.95 -13.48 3.36
N PRO A 127 -21.98 -13.09 4.65
CA PRO A 127 -21.41 -13.91 5.72
C PRO A 127 -21.96 -15.34 5.78
N GLN A 128 -23.25 -15.49 5.45
CA GLN A 128 -23.92 -16.79 5.43
C GLN A 128 -23.36 -17.68 4.31
N GLN A 129 -23.09 -17.12 3.12
CA GLN A 129 -22.49 -17.85 2.00
C GLN A 129 -21.08 -18.32 2.34
N VAL A 130 -20.25 -17.44 2.92
CA VAL A 130 -18.88 -17.78 3.35
C VAL A 130 -18.91 -18.86 4.44
N SER A 131 -19.78 -18.71 5.44
CA SER A 131 -19.92 -19.67 6.55
C SER A 131 -20.36 -21.06 6.06
N LEU A 132 -21.35 -21.11 5.15
CA LEU A 132 -21.81 -22.37 4.56
C LEU A 132 -20.69 -23.06 3.77
N ARG A 133 -19.88 -22.31 3.03
CA ARG A 133 -18.71 -22.85 2.31
C ARG A 133 -17.68 -23.41 3.29
N ALA A 134 -17.33 -22.67 4.34
CA ALA A 134 -16.41 -23.15 5.37
C ALA A 134 -16.90 -24.45 6.02
N GLN A 135 -18.20 -24.55 6.28
CA GLN A 135 -18.82 -25.76 6.84
C GLN A 135 -18.72 -26.94 5.88
N ARG A 136 -19.01 -26.75 4.58
CA ARG A 136 -18.91 -27.83 3.56
C ARG A 136 -17.48 -28.33 3.39
N LEU A 137 -16.49 -27.46 3.56
CA LEU A 137 -15.07 -27.79 3.48
C LEU A 137 -14.52 -28.39 4.78
N GLY A 138 -15.32 -28.45 5.85
CA GLY A 138 -14.87 -28.96 7.15
C GLY A 138 -13.81 -28.09 7.83
N LEU A 139 -13.80 -26.78 7.55
CA LEU A 139 -12.77 -25.87 8.07
C LEU A 139 -13.01 -25.48 9.53
N PRO A 140 -11.94 -25.24 10.32
CA PRO A 140 -12.06 -24.63 11.63
C PRO A 140 -12.59 -23.19 11.50
N ARG A 141 -13.74 -22.90 12.12
CA ARG A 141 -14.46 -21.62 11.95
C ARG A 141 -14.19 -20.59 13.05
N GLU A 142 -14.01 -21.04 14.29
CA GLU A 142 -13.92 -20.14 15.45
C GLU A 142 -12.76 -19.15 15.45
N PRO A 143 -11.54 -19.48 14.99
CA PRO A 143 -10.44 -18.52 15.06
C PRO A 143 -10.46 -17.48 13.93
N LEU A 144 -11.19 -17.73 12.83
CA LEU A 144 -11.20 -16.85 11.66
C LEU A 144 -12.26 -15.76 11.80
N ARG A 145 -11.82 -14.50 11.88
CA ARG A 145 -12.73 -13.34 11.86
C ARG A 145 -13.15 -13.01 10.43
N LEU A 146 -14.37 -12.53 10.27
CA LEU A 146 -14.98 -12.19 8.98
C LEU A 146 -15.55 -10.77 9.03
N LEU A 147 -15.28 -9.97 8.01
CA LEU A 147 -15.80 -8.62 7.85
C LEU A 147 -16.42 -8.45 6.44
N PRO A 148 -17.76 -8.34 6.35
CA PRO A 148 -18.45 -8.04 5.09
C PRO A 148 -18.46 -6.52 4.85
N GLU A 149 -17.44 -5.97 4.19
CA GLU A 149 -17.30 -4.53 3.99
C GLU A 149 -16.64 -4.21 2.64
N THR A 150 -17.06 -3.11 2.00
CA THR A 150 -16.54 -2.66 0.70
C THR A 150 -15.78 -1.34 0.81
N CYS A 151 -16.04 -0.55 1.86
CA CYS A 151 -15.37 0.72 2.12
C CYS A 151 -14.08 0.52 2.91
N ILE A 152 -12.93 0.83 2.30
CA ILE A 152 -11.61 0.65 2.92
C ILE A 152 -11.45 1.46 4.20
N GLU A 153 -12.05 2.64 4.28
CA GLU A 153 -12.02 3.50 5.47
C GLU A 153 -12.67 2.80 6.67
N ARG A 154 -13.73 2.02 6.45
CA ARG A 154 -14.39 1.23 7.50
C ARG A 154 -13.60 -0.02 7.88
N VAL A 155 -12.87 -0.61 6.94
CA VAL A 155 -11.96 -1.74 7.21
C VAL A 155 -10.78 -1.30 8.07
N LEU A 156 -10.31 -0.05 7.91
CA LEU A 156 -9.19 0.53 8.64
C LEU A 156 -9.54 1.17 9.99
N ALA A 157 -10.83 1.38 10.28
CA ALA A 157 -11.33 2.02 11.50
C ALA A 157 -11.37 1.07 12.70
#